data_AF-A0A7C1TXX4-F1
#
_entry.id   AF-A0A7C1TXX4-F1
#
_cell.length_a   1.000
_cell.length_b   1.000
_cell.length_c   1.000
_cell.angle_alpha   90.00
_cell.angle_beta   90.00
_cell.angle_gamma   90.00
#
_symmetry.space_group_name_H-M   'P 1'
#
loop_
_entity.id
_entity.type
_entity.pdbx_description
1 polymer ?
#
loop_
_entity_poly.entity_id
_entity_poly.type
_entity_poly.pdbx_seq_one_letter_code
_entity_poly.pdbx_strand_id
1 'polypeptide(L)'
;AAAHVLWEQGLLAPETDACFHTRSGLLRATHNNGMIELDFPATPAQPAPAPPGLLTSLGLNKGDIYRSRFDYLVAVENEPAVRTLQPDFSALGQIEARGIMVTARSDDPAYDFISRFFAPAAGIDEDPVTGSAHCTLAPWWAPRLGKSSMTAYQASRRGGVIKVGLQDDRVRLGGQAVTIFCGELHA
;
A
#
# COMPACT_ATOMS: atom_id res chain seq x y z
N ALA A 1 -5.45 -12.71 1.26
CA ALA A 1 -5.17 -14.07 0.75
C ALA A 1 -5.60 -15.14 1.75
N ALA A 2 -4.96 -15.29 2.92
CA ALA A 2 -5.36 -16.34 3.88
C ALA A 2 -6.84 -16.27 4.28
N ALA A 3 -7.35 -15.07 4.59
CA ALA A 3 -8.77 -14.87 4.91
C ALA A 3 -9.71 -15.29 3.76
N HIS A 4 -9.36 -14.96 2.51
CA HIS A 4 -10.10 -15.37 1.30
C HIS A 4 -10.34 -16.88 1.28
N VAL A 5 -9.29 -17.67 1.52
CA VAL A 5 -9.37 -19.14 1.50
C VAL A 5 -10.33 -19.66 2.57
N LEU A 6 -10.37 -19.04 3.76
CA LEU A 6 -11.26 -19.49 4.83
C LEU A 6 -12.74 -19.37 4.43
N TRP A 7 -13.14 -18.27 3.80
CA TRP A 7 -14.51 -18.09 3.31
C TRP A 7 -14.77 -18.88 2.02
N GLU A 8 -13.83 -18.89 1.07
CA GLU A 8 -13.97 -19.60 -0.21
C GLU A 8 -14.15 -21.12 -0.01
N GLN A 9 -13.44 -21.71 0.95
CA GLN A 9 -13.52 -23.14 1.28
C GLN A 9 -14.64 -23.46 2.29
N GLY A 10 -15.44 -22.48 2.70
CA GLY A 10 -16.53 -22.67 3.66
C GLY A 10 -16.07 -23.02 5.08
N LEU A 11 -14.80 -22.76 5.42
CA LEU A 11 -14.25 -22.95 6.77
C LEU A 11 -14.71 -21.86 7.75
N LEU A 12 -15.13 -20.71 7.22
CA LEU A 12 -15.82 -19.65 7.96
C LEU A 12 -17.13 -19.28 7.26
N ALA A 13 -18.17 -19.04 8.07
CA ALA A 13 -19.40 -18.45 7.55
C ALA A 13 -19.13 -17.02 7.06
N PRO A 14 -19.84 -16.52 6.02
CA PRO A 14 -19.61 -15.19 5.45
C PRO A 14 -19.68 -14.04 6.47
N GLU A 15 -20.55 -14.18 7.47
CA GLU A 15 -20.78 -13.17 8.53
C GLU A 15 -19.75 -13.25 9.68
N THR A 16 -18.84 -14.23 9.64
CA THR A 16 -17.85 -14.45 10.70
C THR A 16 -16.51 -13.84 10.31
N ASP A 17 -16.01 -12.97 11.17
CA ASP A 17 -14.69 -12.37 11.02
C ASP A 17 -13.58 -13.41 11.11
N ALA A 18 -12.61 -13.33 10.20
CA ALA A 18 -11.39 -14.12 10.30
C ALA A 18 -10.40 -13.42 11.24
N CYS A 19 -10.04 -14.09 12.32
CA CYS A 19 -9.11 -13.59 13.35
C CYS A 19 -7.78 -14.35 13.30
N PHE A 20 -6.69 -13.63 13.07
CA PHE A 20 -5.34 -14.19 12.99
C PHE A 20 -4.50 -13.69 14.17
N HIS A 21 -4.00 -14.61 14.98
CA HIS A 21 -2.99 -14.31 15.99
C HIS A 21 -1.61 -14.30 15.33
N THR A 22 -1.02 -13.12 15.16
CA THR A 22 0.28 -12.95 14.53
C THR A 22 1.34 -12.54 15.56
N ARG A 23 2.62 -12.57 15.18
CA ARG A 23 3.70 -11.99 15.99
C ARG A 23 3.56 -10.48 16.21
N SER A 24 2.74 -9.81 15.40
CA SER A 24 2.43 -8.38 15.49
C SER A 24 1.09 -8.10 16.19
N GLY A 25 0.47 -9.11 16.81
CA GLY A 25 -0.82 -9.00 17.48
C GLY A 25 -1.98 -9.59 16.68
N LEU A 26 -3.19 -9.31 17.14
CA LEU A 26 -4.43 -9.76 16.50
C LEU A 26 -4.69 -8.96 15.23
N LEU A 27 -4.84 -9.66 14.11
CA LEU A 27 -5.29 -9.09 12.84
C LEU A 27 -6.68 -9.65 12.53
N ARG A 28 -7.64 -8.76 12.26
CA ARG A 28 -9.01 -9.13 11.91
C ARG A 28 -9.27 -8.81 10.45
N ALA A 29 -9.91 -9.74 9.75
CA ALA A 29 -10.43 -9.55 8.41
C ALA A 29 -11.96 -9.75 8.43
N THR A 30 -12.68 -8.83 7.81
CA THR A 30 -14.12 -8.95 7.59
C THR A 30 -14.37 -9.19 6.10
N HIS A 31 -15.50 -9.81 5.78
CA HIS A 31 -15.92 -10.06 4.41
C HIS A 31 -17.30 -9.47 4.17
N ASN A 32 -17.45 -8.69 3.12
CA ASN A 32 -18.73 -8.11 2.71
C ASN A 32 -18.83 -8.11 1.18
N ASN A 33 -19.74 -8.93 0.64
CA ASN A 33 -20.04 -8.98 -0.79
C ASN A 33 -18.78 -9.11 -1.70
N GLY A 34 -17.86 -10.00 -1.36
CA GLY A 34 -16.62 -10.23 -2.11
C GLY A 34 -15.48 -9.26 -1.81
N MET A 35 -15.71 -8.25 -0.96
CA MET A 35 -14.68 -7.36 -0.44
C MET A 35 -14.15 -7.89 0.89
N ILE A 36 -12.83 -8.03 0.99
CA ILE A 36 -12.15 -8.37 2.25
C ILE A 36 -11.54 -7.09 2.80
N GLU A 37 -11.93 -6.72 4.02
CA GLU A 37 -11.42 -5.54 4.71
C GLU A 37 -10.50 -5.96 5.87
N LEU A 38 -9.34 -5.31 5.95
CA LEU A 38 -8.37 -5.45 7.04
C LEU A 38 -8.24 -4.13 7.80
N ASP A 39 -8.06 -4.21 9.11
CA ASP A 39 -7.89 -3.04 9.97
C ASP A 39 -6.46 -2.95 10.54
N PHE A 40 -5.80 -1.82 10.27
CA PHE A 40 -4.43 -1.53 10.67
C PHE A 40 -4.32 -0.21 11.43
N PRO A 41 -3.34 -0.07 12.34
CA PRO A 41 -2.99 1.24 12.88
C PRO A 41 -2.41 2.14 11.79
N ALA A 42 -2.77 3.42 11.81
CA ALA A 42 -2.18 4.45 10.97
C ALA A 42 -0.70 4.65 11.31
N THR A 43 0.10 4.97 10.29
CA THR A 43 1.53 5.32 10.43
C THR A 43 1.81 6.65 9.74
N PRO A 44 1.36 7.78 10.31
CA PRO A 44 1.48 9.09 9.67
C PRO A 44 2.93 9.44 9.30
N ALA A 45 3.11 10.06 8.13
CA ALA A 45 4.40 10.56 7.69
C ALA A 45 4.60 12.02 8.16
N GLN A 46 5.84 12.38 8.50
CA GLN A 46 6.22 13.76 8.82
C GLN A 46 7.18 14.29 7.75
N PRO A 47 7.20 15.61 7.47
CA PRO A 47 8.19 16.20 6.57
C PRO A 47 9.61 15.79 6.98
N ALA A 48 10.43 15.41 6.01
CA ALA A 48 11.78 14.92 6.25
C ALA A 48 12.73 15.41 5.15
N PRO A 49 14.03 15.60 5.46
CA PRO A 49 15.01 15.86 4.41
C PRO A 49 15.10 14.66 3.46
N ALA A 50 15.31 14.93 2.18
CA ALA A 50 15.64 13.91 1.20
C ALA A 50 16.98 13.27 1.56
N PRO A 51 17.07 11.94 1.79
CA PRO A 51 18.36 11.30 1.89
C PRO A 51 19.10 11.42 0.56
N PRO A 52 20.45 11.48 0.58
CA PRO A 52 21.25 11.60 -0.62
C PRO A 52 20.86 10.56 -1.68
N GLY A 53 20.66 11.01 -2.91
CA GLY A 53 20.33 10.14 -4.04
C GLY A 53 18.87 9.69 -4.16
N LEU A 54 17.97 9.98 -3.19
CA LEU A 54 16.58 9.52 -3.26
C LEU A 54 15.87 9.95 -4.54
N LEU A 55 15.79 11.25 -4.81
CA LEU A 55 15.10 11.75 -5.99
C LEU A 55 15.79 11.30 -7.28
N THR A 56 17.12 11.37 -7.34
CA THR A 56 17.89 10.97 -8.52
C THR A 56 17.72 9.48 -8.84
N SER A 57 17.72 8.62 -7.83
CA SER A 57 17.50 7.17 -7.99
C SER A 57 16.08 6.82 -8.44
N LEU A 58 15.10 7.71 -8.21
CA LEU A 58 13.75 7.60 -8.76
C LEU A 58 13.63 8.20 -10.18
N GLY A 59 14.68 8.83 -10.71
CA GLY A 59 14.60 9.61 -11.95
C GLY A 59 13.82 10.93 -11.81
N LEU A 60 13.70 11.45 -10.58
CA LEU A 60 12.96 12.67 -10.26
C LEU A 60 13.90 13.84 -10.00
N ASN A 61 13.49 15.02 -10.47
CA ASN A 61 14.18 16.29 -10.17
C ASN A 61 13.59 17.02 -8.96
N LYS A 62 12.33 16.72 -8.60
CA LYS A 62 11.58 17.35 -7.52
C LYS A 62 10.59 16.37 -6.90
N GLY A 63 10.28 16.56 -5.62
CA GLY A 63 9.24 15.84 -4.89
C GLY A 63 9.25 16.25 -3.42
N ASP A 64 8.08 16.33 -2.80
CA ASP A 64 7.95 16.63 -1.37
C ASP A 64 8.20 15.35 -0.57
N ILE A 65 9.14 15.41 0.36
CA ILE A 65 9.63 14.23 1.08
C ILE A 65 9.08 14.19 2.49
N TYR A 66 8.54 13.02 2.83
CA TYR A 66 8.07 12.69 4.16
C TYR A 66 8.66 11.35 4.58
N ARG A 67 8.74 11.11 5.89
CA ARG A 67 9.17 9.85 6.47
C ARG A 67 8.13 9.36 7.47
N SER A 68 7.70 8.12 7.31
CA SER A 68 6.92 7.39 8.31
C SER A 68 7.85 6.65 9.26
N ARG A 69 7.28 5.85 10.17
CA ARG A 69 8.07 4.96 11.03
C ARG A 69 9.00 4.02 10.24
N PHE A 70 8.62 3.64 9.02
CA PHE A 70 9.30 2.58 8.26
C PHE A 70 9.82 3.01 6.89
N ASP A 71 9.12 3.92 6.21
CA ASP A 71 9.29 4.19 4.79
C ASP A 71 9.45 5.70 4.50
N TYR A 72 9.98 6.00 3.32
CA TYR A 72 9.87 7.34 2.73
C TYR A 72 8.62 7.45 1.87
N LEU A 73 7.93 8.60 1.95
CA LEU A 73 6.88 9.02 1.04
C LEU A 73 7.39 10.19 0.21
N VAL A 74 7.35 10.03 -1.10
CA VAL A 74 7.70 11.05 -2.09
C VAL A 74 6.42 11.47 -2.81
N ALA A 75 5.93 12.66 -2.52
CA ALA A 75 4.78 13.23 -3.21
C ALA A 75 5.27 13.99 -4.45
N VAL A 76 4.72 13.66 -5.61
CA VAL A 76 5.03 14.30 -6.89
C VAL A 76 3.82 15.02 -7.44
N GLU A 77 4.05 15.91 -8.40
CA GLU A 77 3.05 16.87 -8.88
C GLU A 77 1.86 16.22 -9.60
N ASN A 78 2.08 15.13 -10.33
CA ASN A 78 1.05 14.53 -11.18
C ASN A 78 1.23 13.01 -11.36
N GLU A 79 0.16 12.36 -11.79
CA GLU A 79 0.11 10.91 -12.01
C GLU A 79 1.11 10.39 -13.07
N PRO A 80 1.33 11.08 -14.21
CA PRO A 80 2.37 10.68 -15.17
C PRO A 80 3.76 10.55 -14.56
N ALA A 81 4.13 11.44 -13.63
CA ALA A 81 5.41 11.36 -12.93
C ALA A 81 5.55 10.10 -12.07
N VAL A 82 4.45 9.52 -11.56
CA VAL A 82 4.47 8.23 -10.83
C VAL A 82 4.54 7.05 -11.80
N ARG A 83 3.69 7.06 -12.84
CA ARG A 83 3.58 5.93 -13.78
C ARG A 83 4.85 5.71 -14.60
N THR A 84 5.56 6.77 -14.93
CA THR A 84 6.72 6.72 -15.81
C THR A 84 8.06 6.54 -15.08
N LEU A 85 8.06 6.42 -13.74
CA LEU A 85 9.31 6.22 -12.99
C LEU A 85 10.05 5.00 -13.53
N GLN A 86 11.34 5.16 -13.74
CA GLN A 86 12.30 4.11 -14.04
C GLN A 86 13.37 4.16 -12.96
N PRO A 87 13.13 3.55 -11.78
CA PRO A 87 14.05 3.67 -10.68
C PRO A 87 15.34 2.89 -10.93
N ASP A 88 16.46 3.44 -10.50
CA ASP A 88 17.69 2.70 -10.30
C ASP A 88 17.58 1.93 -8.97
N PHE A 89 17.21 0.67 -9.06
CA PHE A 89 17.01 -0.19 -7.89
C PHE A 89 18.31 -0.43 -7.10
N SER A 90 19.47 -0.43 -7.77
CA SER A 90 20.76 -0.57 -7.10
C SER A 90 21.03 0.64 -6.21
N ALA A 91 20.79 1.85 -6.72
CA ALA A 91 20.94 3.08 -5.96
C ALA A 91 19.87 3.22 -4.86
N LEU A 92 18.61 2.94 -5.17
CA LEU A 92 17.53 2.94 -4.18
C LEU A 92 17.78 1.94 -3.04
N GLY A 93 18.41 0.80 -3.33
CA GLY A 93 18.75 -0.22 -2.33
C GLY A 93 19.77 0.25 -1.29
N GLN A 94 20.47 1.37 -1.53
CA GLN A 94 21.39 1.98 -0.57
C GLN A 94 20.69 2.94 0.41
N ILE A 95 19.40 3.23 0.21
CA ILE A 95 18.66 4.15 1.08
C ILE A 95 18.18 3.39 2.31
N GLU A 96 18.53 3.90 3.50
CA GLU A 96 18.17 3.30 4.78
C GLU A 96 16.68 3.52 5.13
N ALA A 97 15.82 2.69 4.55
CA ALA A 97 14.41 2.57 4.83
C ALA A 97 13.90 1.17 4.48
N ARG A 98 12.72 0.79 4.99
CA ARG A 98 12.05 -0.46 4.56
C ARG A 98 11.62 -0.35 3.10
N GLY A 99 11.11 0.80 2.69
CA GLY A 99 10.72 1.08 1.31
C GLY A 99 10.51 2.56 1.03
N ILE A 100 10.25 2.85 -0.24
CA ILE A 100 9.98 4.16 -0.79
C ILE A 100 8.63 4.09 -1.50
N MET A 101 7.66 4.88 -1.05
CA MET A 101 6.39 5.09 -1.76
C MET A 101 6.43 6.40 -2.52
N VAL A 102 6.02 6.38 -3.80
CA VAL A 102 5.86 7.59 -4.62
C VAL A 102 4.39 7.75 -4.95
N THR A 103 3.81 8.93 -4.75
CA THR A 103 2.37 9.14 -4.87
C THR A 103 2.03 10.48 -5.52
N ALA A 104 0.88 10.51 -6.19
CA ALA A 104 0.28 11.71 -6.77
C ALA A 104 -1.24 11.58 -6.76
N ARG A 105 -1.93 12.71 -6.96
CA ARG A 105 -3.37 12.71 -7.19
C ARG A 105 -3.66 11.98 -8.51
N SER A 106 -4.76 11.24 -8.55
CA SER A 106 -5.17 10.54 -9.75
C SER A 106 -5.76 11.49 -10.79
N ASP A 107 -5.41 11.30 -12.05
CA ASP A 107 -6.06 11.92 -13.22
C ASP A 107 -7.30 11.12 -13.66
N ASP A 108 -7.36 9.81 -13.33
CA ASP A 108 -8.53 8.97 -13.54
C ASP A 108 -9.55 9.20 -12.40
N PRO A 109 -10.80 9.62 -12.70
CA PRO A 109 -11.83 9.86 -11.69
C PRO A 109 -12.29 8.60 -10.94
N ALA A 110 -11.92 7.40 -11.40
CA ALA A 110 -12.17 6.15 -10.68
C ALA A 110 -11.32 6.02 -9.39
N TYR A 111 -10.23 6.78 -9.29
CA TYR A 111 -9.31 6.76 -8.15
C TYR A 111 -9.11 8.16 -7.57
N ASP A 112 -8.86 8.22 -6.27
CA ASP A 112 -8.56 9.46 -5.56
C ASP A 112 -7.07 9.80 -5.65
N PHE A 113 -6.20 8.79 -5.55
CA PHE A 113 -4.76 8.92 -5.67
C PHE A 113 -4.14 7.64 -6.21
N ILE A 114 -2.93 7.77 -6.74
CA ILE A 114 -2.13 6.63 -7.19
C ILE A 114 -0.82 6.54 -6.42
N SER A 115 -0.23 5.35 -6.38
CA SER A 115 1.08 5.15 -5.79
C SER A 115 1.90 4.06 -6.49
N ARG A 116 3.22 4.05 -6.25
CA ARG A 116 4.11 2.90 -6.47
C ARG A 116 4.95 2.70 -5.21
N PHE A 117 5.40 1.47 -4.97
CA PHE A 117 6.16 1.11 -3.78
C PHE A 117 7.40 0.29 -4.15
N PHE A 118 8.57 0.78 -3.74
CA PHE A 118 9.86 0.18 -4.04
C PHE A 118 10.55 -0.24 -2.74
N ALA A 119 11.06 -1.47 -2.67
CA ALA A 119 11.78 -1.97 -1.50
C ALA A 119 13.04 -2.78 -1.86
N PRO A 120 13.94 -2.25 -2.72
CA PRO A 120 15.10 -3.01 -3.20
C PRO A 120 16.05 -3.45 -2.08
N ALA A 121 16.14 -2.67 -0.98
CA ALA A 121 16.91 -3.07 0.21
C ALA A 121 16.37 -4.36 0.88
N ALA A 122 15.10 -4.70 0.65
CA ALA A 122 14.47 -5.94 1.10
C ALA A 122 14.45 -7.04 0.01
N GLY A 123 15.16 -6.84 -1.10
CA GLY A 123 15.21 -7.78 -2.23
C GLY A 123 13.98 -7.73 -3.13
N ILE A 124 13.15 -6.70 -3.02
CA ILE A 124 11.94 -6.51 -3.84
C ILE A 124 12.04 -5.17 -4.56
N ASP A 125 12.45 -5.18 -5.82
CA ASP A 125 12.59 -3.96 -6.63
C ASP A 125 11.30 -3.10 -6.59
N GLU A 126 10.16 -3.72 -6.90
CA GLU A 126 8.83 -3.11 -6.81
C GLU A 126 7.79 -4.12 -6.32
N ASP A 127 7.05 -3.74 -5.28
CA ASP A 127 5.95 -4.55 -4.76
C ASP A 127 4.66 -4.26 -5.58
N PRO A 128 3.97 -5.28 -6.11
CA PRO A 128 2.78 -5.08 -6.93
C PRO A 128 1.66 -4.29 -6.25
N VAL A 129 1.35 -4.60 -4.98
CA VAL A 129 0.25 -3.99 -4.21
C VAL A 129 0.59 -4.05 -2.73
N THR A 130 0.84 -2.90 -2.11
CA THR A 130 1.39 -2.80 -0.76
C THR A 130 0.37 -2.23 0.22
N GLY A 131 -0.38 -3.11 0.89
CA GLY A 131 -1.37 -2.71 1.88
C GLY A 131 -0.77 -1.81 2.98
N SER A 132 0.38 -2.18 3.55
CA SER A 132 1.00 -1.42 4.63
C SER A 132 1.42 0.00 4.26
N ALA A 133 1.70 0.28 2.98
CA ALA A 133 2.00 1.64 2.53
C ALA A 133 0.78 2.56 2.70
N HIS A 134 -0.43 2.01 2.59
CA HIS A 134 -1.67 2.76 2.73
C HIS A 134 -1.97 3.15 4.19
N CYS A 135 -1.34 2.52 5.18
CA CYS A 135 -1.35 3.01 6.57
C CYS A 135 -0.67 4.38 6.71
N THR A 136 0.23 4.73 5.79
CA THR A 136 0.87 6.04 5.70
C THR A 136 0.18 6.95 4.68
N LEU A 137 -0.20 6.42 3.51
CA LEU A 137 -0.85 7.22 2.46
C LEU A 137 -2.24 7.71 2.88
N ALA A 138 -3.02 6.91 3.61
CA ALA A 138 -4.36 7.29 4.06
C ALA A 138 -4.37 8.57 4.92
N PRO A 139 -3.63 8.66 6.05
CA PRO A 139 -3.59 9.88 6.86
C PRO A 139 -2.89 11.05 6.13
N TRP A 140 -2.07 10.78 5.11
CA TRP A 140 -1.46 11.84 4.30
C TRP A 140 -2.43 12.43 3.28
N TRP A 141 -3.20 11.60 2.56
CA TRP A 141 -4.15 12.02 1.53
C TRP A 141 -5.48 12.52 2.08
N ALA A 142 -6.00 11.92 3.16
CA ALA A 142 -7.29 12.27 3.73
C ALA A 142 -7.49 13.78 3.98
N PRO A 143 -6.58 14.50 4.68
CA PRO A 143 -6.73 15.94 4.88
C PRO A 143 -6.55 16.75 3.60
N ARG A 144 -5.76 16.26 2.63
CA ARG A 144 -5.52 16.94 1.34
C ARG A 144 -6.71 16.83 0.39
N LEU A 145 -7.49 15.76 0.50
CA LEU A 145 -8.67 15.52 -0.31
C LEU A 145 -9.98 15.89 0.40
N GLY A 146 -9.94 16.11 1.72
CA GLY A 146 -11.14 16.31 2.53
C GLY A 146 -12.03 15.06 2.60
N LYS A 147 -11.41 13.87 2.57
CA LYS A 147 -12.11 12.57 2.49
C LYS A 147 -11.60 11.59 3.55
N SER A 148 -12.51 10.85 4.17
CA SER A 148 -12.19 9.71 5.05
C SER A 148 -12.30 8.36 4.35
N SER A 149 -13.00 8.29 3.21
CA SER A 149 -13.07 7.10 2.36
C SER A 149 -12.55 7.45 0.97
N MET A 150 -11.60 6.66 0.48
CA MET A 150 -10.87 6.88 -0.76
C MET A 150 -10.70 5.57 -1.53
N THR A 151 -10.51 5.66 -2.84
CA THR A 151 -10.08 4.56 -3.69
C THR A 151 -8.67 4.86 -4.20
N ALA A 152 -7.72 4.00 -3.88
CA ALA A 152 -6.33 4.13 -4.32
C ALA A 152 -6.02 3.13 -5.44
N TYR A 153 -5.10 3.51 -6.32
CA TYR A 153 -4.53 2.59 -7.31
C TYR A 153 -3.00 2.50 -7.18
N GLN A 154 -2.48 1.31 -6.90
CA GLN A 154 -1.04 1.07 -6.95
C GLN A 154 -0.63 0.75 -8.38
N ALA A 155 0.00 1.70 -9.05
CA ALA A 155 0.36 1.69 -10.45
C ALA A 155 1.66 0.92 -10.75
N SER A 156 1.80 -0.26 -10.14
CA SER A 156 2.83 -1.22 -10.52
C SER A 156 2.52 -1.85 -11.88
N ARG A 157 3.44 -2.65 -12.42
CA ARG A 157 3.20 -3.40 -13.68
C ARG A 157 1.93 -4.27 -13.63
N ARG A 158 1.59 -4.84 -12.46
CA ARG A 158 0.39 -5.65 -12.28
C ARG A 158 -0.85 -4.81 -11.98
N GLY A 159 -0.67 -3.67 -11.33
CA GLY A 159 -1.77 -2.85 -10.86
C GLY A 159 -2.48 -3.45 -9.64
N GLY A 160 -3.12 -2.58 -8.87
CA GLY A 160 -4.04 -3.02 -7.82
C GLY A 160 -4.88 -1.88 -7.29
N VAL A 161 -6.17 -2.16 -7.06
CA VAL A 161 -7.09 -1.21 -6.44
C VAL A 161 -7.20 -1.52 -4.96
N ILE A 162 -7.10 -0.49 -4.12
CA ILE A 162 -7.28 -0.59 -2.67
C ILE A 162 -8.38 0.37 -2.26
N LYS A 163 -9.40 -0.11 -1.56
CA LYS A 163 -10.36 0.74 -0.85
C LYS A 163 -9.75 1.14 0.48
N VAL A 164 -9.74 2.42 0.77
CA VAL A 164 -9.04 2.98 1.94
C VAL A 164 -10.04 3.76 2.78
N GLY A 165 -10.22 3.35 4.03
CA GLY A 165 -10.95 4.10 5.04
C GLY A 165 -10.00 4.60 6.12
N LEU A 166 -10.08 5.87 6.49
CA LEU A 166 -9.39 6.43 7.64
C LEU A 166 -10.43 6.83 8.69
N GLN A 167 -10.27 6.30 9.90
CA GLN A 167 -11.07 6.67 11.05
C GLN A 167 -10.13 6.82 12.25
N ASP A 168 -9.98 8.07 12.71
CA ASP A 168 -9.04 8.43 13.78
C ASP A 168 -7.62 7.93 13.50
N ASP A 169 -7.10 6.99 14.29
CA ASP A 169 -5.78 6.38 14.15
C ASP A 169 -5.82 4.99 13.47
N ARG A 170 -6.94 4.62 12.86
CA ARG A 170 -7.17 3.33 12.19
C ARG A 170 -7.37 3.49 10.69
N VAL A 171 -6.72 2.61 9.94
CA VAL A 171 -6.82 2.52 8.48
C VAL A 171 -7.42 1.17 8.11
N ARG A 172 -8.58 1.23 7.48
CA ARG A 172 -9.27 0.08 6.89
C ARG A 172 -8.89 -0.06 5.44
N LEU A 173 -8.44 -1.24 5.06
CA LEU A 173 -7.97 -1.56 3.71
C LEU A 173 -8.82 -2.68 3.13
N GLY A 174 -9.61 -2.34 2.11
CA GLY A 174 -10.45 -3.25 1.37
C GLY A 174 -9.81 -3.69 0.06
N GLY A 175 -9.87 -4.98 -0.24
CA GLY A 175 -9.50 -5.53 -1.55
C GLY A 175 -10.29 -6.79 -1.88
N GLN A 176 -10.31 -7.12 -3.16
CA GLN A 176 -10.83 -8.41 -3.65
C GLN A 176 -9.68 -9.41 -3.78
N ALA A 177 -10.00 -10.68 -3.67
CA ALA A 177 -9.04 -11.78 -3.86
C ALA A 177 -9.64 -12.85 -4.78
N VAL A 178 -8.76 -13.52 -5.51
CA VAL A 178 -9.12 -14.64 -6.39
C VAL A 178 -8.09 -15.73 -6.20
N THR A 179 -8.54 -16.97 -6.04
CA THR A 179 -7.66 -18.15 -6.01
C THR A 179 -7.19 -18.47 -7.43
N ILE A 180 -5.88 -18.42 -7.65
CA ILE A 180 -5.26 -18.68 -8.96
C ILE A 180 -4.91 -20.16 -9.14
N PHE A 181 -4.55 -20.84 -8.04
CA PHE A 181 -4.15 -22.24 -8.03
C PHE A 181 -4.45 -22.87 -6.67
N CYS A 182 -4.80 -24.16 -6.68
CA CYS A 182 -5.02 -24.99 -5.49
C CYS A 182 -4.35 -26.35 -5.69
N GLY A 183 -3.74 -26.89 -4.64
CA GLY A 183 -3.06 -28.19 -4.66
C GLY A 183 -2.65 -28.66 -3.27
N GLU A 184 -2.09 -29.86 -3.18
CA GLU A 184 -1.66 -30.50 -1.94
C GLU A 184 -0.13 -30.65 -1.91
N LEU A 185 0.48 -30.37 -0.76
CA LEU A 185 1.91 -30.58 -0.54
C LEU A 185 2.11 -31.81 0.34
N HIS A 186 2.70 -32.86 -0.22
CA HIS A 186 3.11 -34.05 0.52
C HIS A 186 4.57 -33.92 0.98
N ALA A 187 4.89 -34.55 2.10
CA ALA A 187 6.25 -34.64 2.63
C ALA A 187 7.14 -35.57 1.80
#